data_AF-A0A937TVM6-F1
#
_entry.id   AF-A0A937TVM6-F1
#
_cell.length_a   1.000
_cell.length_b   1.000
_cell.length_c   1.000
_cell.angle_alpha   90.00
_cell.angle_beta   90.00
_cell.angle_gamma   90.00
#
_symmetry.space_group_name_H-M   'P 1'
#
loop_
_entity.id
_entity.type
_entity.pdbx_description
1 polymer ?
#
loop_
_entity_poly.entity_id
_entity_poly.type
_entity_poly.pdbx_seq_one_letter_code
_entity_poly.pdbx_strand_id
1 'polypeptide(L)' 'MQESKSLLPVEQVQGKILFLRGEKVLLDSDLAALYGVTTSRLNEQVKRNEDRFPADFMF' A
#
# COMPACT_ATOMS: atom_id res chain seq x y z
N MET A 1 4.14 -9.60 24.14
CA MET A 1 4.98 -10.22 23.10
C MET A 1 4.95 -9.28 21.91
N GLN A 2 5.97 -8.43 21.75
CA GLN A 2 6.11 -7.64 20.52
C GLN A 2 6.73 -8.58 19.49
N GLU A 3 5.91 -9.10 18.58
CA GLU A 3 6.44 -9.77 17.40
C GLU A 3 7.25 -8.73 16.61
N SER A 4 8.53 -9.02 16.44
CA SER A 4 9.44 -8.32 15.55
C SER A 4 8.80 -8.27 14.17
N LYS A 5 8.26 -7.11 13.81
CA LYS A 5 7.77 -6.79 12.47
C LYS A 5 8.94 -6.97 11.51
N SER A 6 9.00 -8.13 10.86
CA SER A 6 9.98 -8.36 9.80
C SER A 6 9.76 -7.27 8.75
N LEU A 7 10.79 -6.49 8.49
CA LEU A 7 10.74 -5.50 7.42
C LEU A 7 10.64 -6.28 6.11
N LEU A 8 9.68 -5.93 5.27
CA LEU A 8 9.57 -6.51 3.93
C LEU A 8 10.86 -6.19 3.17
N PRO A 9 11.46 -7.15 2.45
CA PRO A 9 12.58 -6.89 1.56
C PRO A 9 12.24 -5.76 0.59
N VAL A 10 13.17 -4.83 0.40
CA VAL A 10 12.97 -3.66 -0.46
C VAL A 10 12.64 -4.07 -1.89
N GLU A 11 13.21 -5.18 -2.34
CA GLU A 11 13.03 -5.76 -3.66
C GLU A 11 11.57 -6.18 -3.91
N GLN A 12 10.85 -6.63 -2.88
CA GLN A 12 9.44 -7.00 -2.98
C GLN A 12 8.55 -5.79 -3.24
N VAL A 13 8.89 -4.64 -2.67
CA VAL A 13 8.15 -3.38 -2.89
C VAL A 13 8.55 -2.79 -4.24
N GLN A 14 9.85 -2.73 -4.55
CA GLN A 14 10.36 -2.16 -5.79
C GLN A 14 9.81 -2.85 -7.03
N GLY A 15 9.69 -4.18 -7.03
CA GLY A 15 9.15 -4.94 -8.16
C GLY A 15 7.66 -4.68 -8.46
N LYS A 16 6.94 -4.02 -7.55
CA LYS A 16 5.52 -3.67 -7.69
C LYS A 16 5.29 -2.21 -8.08
N ILE A 17 6.34 -1.37 -8.04
CA ILE A 17 6.23 0.04 -8.42
C ILE A 17 6.18 0.14 -9.94
N LEU A 18 5.10 0.71 -10.45
CA LEU A 18 4.88 1.01 -11.86
C LEU A 18 5.25 2.46 -12.17
N PHE A 19 5.68 2.73 -13.40
CA PHE A 19 5.87 4.09 -13.88
C PHE A 19 4.76 4.44 -14.87
N LEU A 20 3.83 5.30 -14.45
CA LEU A 20 2.62 5.64 -15.20
C LEU A 20 2.49 7.16 -15.28
N ARG A 21 2.38 7.70 -16.49
CA ARG A 21 2.17 9.13 -16.75
C ARG A 21 3.20 10.06 -16.06
N GLY A 22 4.44 9.59 -15.89
CA GLY A 22 5.51 10.34 -15.23
C GLY A 22 5.61 10.11 -13.71
N GLU A 23 4.72 9.32 -13.14
CA GLU A 23 4.65 9.07 -11.70
C GLU A 23 4.97 7.62 -11.33
N LYS A 24 5.54 7.44 -10.14
CA LYS A 24 5.73 6.11 -9.53
C LYS A 24 4.46 5.73 -8.77
N VAL A 25 3.80 4.68 -9.20
CA VAL A 25 2.50 4.24 -8.67
C VAL A 25 2.61 2.82 -8.14
N LEU A 26 1.98 2.55 -7.01
CA LEU A 26 1.76 1.20 -6.49
C LEU A 26 0.27 0.88 -6.59
N LEU A 27 -0.09 -0.24 -7.22
CA LEU A 27 -1.49 -0.64 -7.33
C LEU A 27 -2.06 -1.02 -5.96
N ASP A 28 -3.34 -0.73 -5.73
CA ASP A 28 -4.02 -1.08 -4.48
C ASP A 28 -4.05 -2.59 -4.23
N SER A 29 -4.12 -3.40 -5.30
CA SER A 29 -4.01 -4.86 -5.25
C SER A 29 -2.66 -5.34 -4.73
N ASP A 30 -1.58 -4.73 -5.21
CA ASP A 30 -0.23 -5.01 -4.76
C ASP A 30 -0.02 -4.57 -3.31
N LEU A 31 -0.51 -3.40 -2.95
CA LEU A 31 -0.46 -2.87 -1.60
C LEU A 31 -1.26 -3.76 -0.63
N ALA A 32 -2.46 -4.17 -1.02
CA ALA A 32 -3.31 -5.07 -0.23
C ALA A 32 -2.64 -6.43 0.01
N ALA A 33 -1.96 -6.97 -1.02
CA ALA A 33 -1.20 -8.21 -0.90
C ALA A 33 -0.02 -8.09 0.09
N LEU A 34 0.70 -6.96 0.08
CA LEU A 34 1.79 -6.72 1.04
C LEU A 34 1.29 -6.66 2.49
N TYR A 35 0.06 -6.19 2.71
CA TYR A 35 -0.58 -6.15 4.03
C TYR A 35 -1.38 -7.41 4.37
N GLY A 36 -1.49 -8.38 3.46
CA GLY A 36 -2.26 -9.61 3.68
C GLY A 36 -3.78 -9.38 3.81
N VAL A 37 -4.30 -8.32 3.19
CA VAL A 37 -5.74 -7.96 3.21
C VAL A 37 -6.32 -7.95 1.80
N THR A 38 -7.64 -7.89 1.69
CA THR A 38 -8.30 -7.67 0.39
C THR A 38 -8.24 -6.20 -0.01
N THR A 39 -8.28 -5.91 -1.32
CA THR A 39 -8.38 -4.54 -1.84
C THR A 39 -9.57 -3.79 -1.26
N SER A 40 -10.74 -4.43 -1.20
CA SER A 40 -11.93 -3.85 -0.58
C SER A 40 -11.70 -3.46 0.87
N ARG A 41 -10.99 -4.29 1.65
CA ARG A 41 -10.70 -4.00 3.05
C ARG A 41 -9.71 -2.84 3.19
N LEU A 42 -8.68 -2.80 2.33
CA LEU A 42 -7.75 -1.68 2.26
C LEU A 42 -8.48 -0.36 1.96
N ASN A 43 -9.31 -0.36 0.91
CA ASN A 43 -10.07 0.81 0.47
C ASN A 43 -11.07 1.28 1.53
N GLU A 44 -11.71 0.35 2.26
CA GLU A 44 -12.57 0.68 3.40
C GLU A 44 -11.77 1.35 4.54
N GLN A 45 -10.59 0.84 4.87
CA GLN A 45 -9.75 1.41 5.93
C GLN A 45 -9.30 2.83 5.58
N VAL A 46 -8.91 3.08 4.33
CA VAL A 46 -8.50 4.43 3.94
C VAL A 46 -9.68 5.40 3.96
N LYS A 47 -10.83 5.01 3.40
CA LYS A 47 -12.03 5.87 3.41
C LYS A 47 -12.51 6.23 4.82
N ARG A 48 -12.36 5.31 5.78
CA ARG A 48 -12.77 5.56 7.19
C ARG A 48 -11.78 6.38 7.99
N ASN A 49 -10.56 6.53 7.49
CA ASN A 49 -9.45 7.17 8.20
C ASN A 49 -8.69 8.10 7.25
N GLU A 50 -9.40 8.82 6.39
CA GLU A 50 -8.81 9.65 5.33
C GLU A 50 -7.82 10.69 5.89
N ASP A 51 -8.06 11.18 7.10
CA ASP A 51 -7.23 12.11 7.86
C ASP A 51 -5.84 11.54 8.22
N ARG A 52 -5.69 10.22 8.19
CA ARG A 52 -4.42 9.53 8.49
C ARG A 52 -3.54 9.33 7.26
N PHE A 53 -4.03 9.64 6.07
CA PHE A 53 -3.30 9.46 4.82
C PHE A 53 -2.98 10.81 4.16
N PRO A 54 -1.84 10.90 3.46
CA PRO A 54 -1.57 12.03 2.58
C PRO A 54 -2.69 12.24 1.55
N ALA A 55 -2.93 13.49 1.14
CA ALA A 55 -3.97 13.83 0.16
C ALA A 55 -3.74 13.18 -1.22
N ASP A 56 -2.50 12.79 -1.52
CA ASP A 56 -2.03 12.13 -2.74
C ASP A 56 -1.84 10.62 -2.56
N PHE A 57 -2.38 10.02 -1.50
CA PHE A 57 -2.23 8.58 -1.25
C PHE A 57 -3.02 7.70 -2.24
N MET A 58 -4.18 8.18 -2.69
CA MET A 58 -5.02 7.52 -3.69
C MET A 58 -5.44 8.54 -4.76
N PHE A 59 -5.54 8.08 -6.01
CA PHE A 59 -5.86 8.87 -7.19
C PHE A 59 -7.07 8.29 -7.93
#